data_AF-A0AAV3TBD8-F1
#
_entry.id   AF-A0AAV3TBD8-F1
#
_cell.length_a   1.000
_cell.length_b   1.000
_cell.length_c   1.000
_cell.angle_alpha   90.00
_cell.angle_beta   90.00
_cell.angle_gamma   90.00
#
_symmetry.space_group_name_H-M   'P 1'
#
loop_
_entity.id
_entity.type
_entity.pdbx_description
1 polymer ?
#
loop_
_entity_poly.entity_id
_entity_poly.type
_entity_poly.pdbx_seq_one_letter_code
_entity_poly.pdbx_strand_id
1 'polypeptide(L)'
;MMNPFTATLDLQRQTWESAAEVVKKSGAAPDANETISEVDVGETPHEVVYEENKLQLYHYESQTEEQHDVPILIVYALINRPYILDLQPDRSVVRTLLENGFDVYLIDWDEPSQLDRSLQLHDYVDRYVDNCVDVVRERSGQDSINLLGYCMGGTMSVMYAALHPEKVRNLGLMAAGLCFSGSGGLLEMWGDEEYFDPEAVTDTFGNVPSDFLDVGFALMDPVENYLTKYVRFYDNVEDEDFVENFARMEEWLGDGIDVAGETFEEFIEDIYQENKLYNNELYLDGKHVDLDEIEMPVLNIVAEYDHLIPPEASKPFNEVVPSDDTEIKEFRTGHIGMSVSSRSHAELWPDVCEWFEERSQVEEDLPGEDRFDEEIEERGEAEVDDEPAEPGEMNVDEEIVDDVTEDDAEAESDGSATTEDDADAALAEDVAGDEAGVDEESDAENGETDGGELAGTDLQELDGIGPTYADELREAGIDSVEELADADVVAIAESTDVPVGRLEDWVDQAQAYRDEN
;
A
#
# COMPACT_ATOMS: atom_id res chain seq x y z
N MET A 1 13.82 -2.11 41.80
CA MET A 1 12.41 -1.69 41.62
C MET A 1 12.44 -0.23 41.17
N MET A 2 12.61 -0.01 39.87
CA MET A 2 12.60 1.33 39.28
C MET A 2 11.18 1.89 39.35
N ASN A 3 11.06 3.16 39.73
CA ASN A 3 9.78 3.82 39.86
C ASN A 3 9.28 4.15 38.45
N PRO A 4 8.10 3.66 38.02
CA PRO A 4 7.60 3.86 36.66
C PRO A 4 7.40 5.34 36.31
N PHE A 5 7.25 6.22 37.32
CA PHE A 5 7.18 7.66 37.13
C PHE A 5 8.53 8.34 36.90
N THR A 6 9.65 7.74 37.34
CA THR A 6 10.98 8.31 37.07
C THR A 6 11.44 7.99 35.65
N ALA A 7 11.10 6.81 35.12
CA ALA A 7 11.42 6.46 33.73
C ALA A 7 10.73 7.39 32.71
N THR A 8 9.45 7.72 32.94
CA THR A 8 8.71 8.68 32.11
C THR A 8 9.24 10.11 32.24
N LEU A 9 9.65 10.52 33.45
CA LEU A 9 10.26 11.83 33.67
C LEU A 9 11.68 11.94 33.11
N ASP A 10 12.45 10.86 33.15
CA ASP A 10 13.80 10.79 32.59
C ASP A 10 13.75 10.74 31.06
N LEU A 11 12.78 10.02 30.48
CA LEU A 11 12.51 10.05 29.03
C LEU A 11 12.07 11.44 28.59
N GLN A 12 11.09 12.06 29.28
CA GLN A 12 10.70 13.44 29.02
C GLN A 12 11.90 14.38 29.13
N ARG A 13 12.71 14.23 30.16
CA ARG A 13 13.89 15.05 30.37
C ARG A 13 14.92 14.87 29.26
N GLN A 14 15.17 13.65 28.80
CA GLN A 14 16.05 13.38 27.66
C GLN A 14 15.50 14.02 26.38
N THR A 15 14.21 13.86 26.09
CA THR A 15 13.59 14.57 24.94
C THR A 15 13.68 16.08 25.07
N TRP A 16 13.53 16.64 26.28
CA TRP A 16 13.67 18.08 26.51
C TRP A 16 15.13 18.57 26.42
N GLU A 17 16.10 17.76 26.87
CA GLU A 17 17.53 18.07 26.77
C GLU A 17 17.99 17.97 25.31
N SER A 18 17.57 16.95 24.56
CA SER A 18 17.79 16.82 23.12
C SER A 18 17.11 17.94 22.34
N ALA A 19 15.85 18.27 22.63
CA ALA A 19 15.15 19.40 22.01
C ALA A 19 15.80 20.75 22.34
N ALA A 20 16.30 20.93 23.56
CA ALA A 20 17.03 22.14 23.94
C ALA A 20 18.41 22.21 23.25
N GLU A 21 19.06 21.08 23.02
CA GLU A 21 20.32 20.99 22.29
C GLU A 21 20.11 21.26 20.79
N VAL A 22 19.00 20.77 20.23
CA VAL A 22 18.47 21.12 18.90
C VAL A 22 18.26 22.62 18.82
N VAL A 23 17.47 23.25 19.70
CA VAL A 23 17.23 24.71 19.73
C VAL A 23 18.53 25.52 19.86
N LYS A 24 19.52 25.00 20.60
CA LYS A 24 20.82 25.65 20.79
C LYS A 24 21.73 25.50 19.57
N LYS A 25 21.53 24.46 18.76
CA LYS A 25 22.15 24.24 17.43
C LYS A 25 21.38 24.92 16.29
N SER A 26 20.07 25.12 16.40
CA SER A 26 19.23 25.88 15.45
C SER A 26 19.63 27.35 15.35
N GLY A 27 20.47 27.84 16.28
CA GLY A 27 21.17 29.12 16.13
C GLY A 27 22.21 29.14 14.99
N ALA A 28 22.45 28.02 14.30
CA ALA A 28 23.46 27.86 13.27
C ALA A 28 22.93 27.55 11.85
N ALA A 29 21.63 27.63 11.56
CA ALA A 29 21.14 27.54 10.18
C ALA A 29 19.89 28.41 9.94
N PRO A 30 20.05 29.73 9.72
CA PRO A 30 18.98 30.58 9.22
C PRO A 30 18.52 30.18 7.80
N ASP A 31 19.39 29.52 7.01
CA ASP A 31 19.14 29.24 5.58
C ASP A 31 18.26 27.99 5.35
N ALA A 32 18.43 26.90 6.12
CA ALA A 32 17.65 25.67 5.94
C ALA A 32 16.13 25.86 6.19
N ASN A 33 15.78 26.81 7.05
CA ASN A 33 14.38 27.12 7.38
C ASN A 33 13.73 28.08 6.35
N GLU A 34 14.53 28.76 5.52
CA GLU A 34 14.05 29.48 4.32
C GLU A 34 13.86 28.51 3.15
N THR A 35 14.77 27.54 2.96
CA THR A 35 14.65 26.50 1.92
C THR A 35 13.38 25.65 2.07
N ILE A 36 12.99 25.28 3.30
CA ILE A 36 11.75 24.53 3.56
C ILE A 36 10.48 25.29 3.11
N SER A 37 10.53 26.62 2.98
CA SER A 37 9.37 27.45 2.63
C SER A 37 9.21 27.79 1.15
N GLU A 38 10.11 27.31 0.28
CA GLU A 38 10.14 27.60 -1.15
C GLU A 38 10.21 26.34 -2.03
N VAL A 39 9.85 25.16 -1.51
CA VAL A 39 10.03 23.93 -2.27
C VAL A 39 8.85 23.69 -3.22
N ASP A 40 9.15 23.65 -4.52
CA ASP A 40 8.16 23.27 -5.53
C ASP A 40 7.92 21.74 -5.49
N VAL A 41 6.64 21.34 -5.51
CA VAL A 41 6.13 19.95 -5.57
C VAL A 41 5.02 19.86 -6.62
N GLY A 42 4.76 18.66 -7.17
CA GLY A 42 3.68 18.47 -8.16
C GLY A 42 3.92 19.24 -9.46
N GLU A 43 5.18 19.35 -9.89
CA GLU A 43 5.59 20.21 -11.00
C GLU A 43 5.25 19.65 -12.39
N THR A 44 4.79 18.39 -12.51
CA THR A 44 4.50 17.81 -13.82
C THR A 44 3.34 18.57 -14.47
N PRO A 45 3.54 19.18 -15.66
CA PRO A 45 2.51 19.98 -16.31
C PRO A 45 1.24 19.16 -16.57
N HIS A 46 0.10 19.72 -16.16
CA HIS A 46 -1.21 19.11 -16.36
C HIS A 46 -2.27 20.18 -16.62
N GLU A 47 -3.38 19.75 -17.21
CA GLU A 47 -4.62 20.52 -17.27
C GLU A 47 -5.73 19.84 -16.47
N VAL A 48 -6.65 20.64 -15.95
CA VAL A 48 -7.89 20.12 -15.34
C VAL A 48 -8.90 19.87 -16.46
N VAL A 49 -9.27 18.62 -16.65
CA VAL A 49 -10.11 18.17 -17.77
C VAL A 49 -11.56 17.94 -17.41
N TYR A 50 -11.82 17.76 -16.12
CA TYR A 50 -13.14 17.58 -15.53
C TYR A 50 -13.12 18.05 -14.08
N GLU A 51 -14.22 18.63 -13.64
CA GLU A 51 -14.41 19.09 -12.26
C GLU A 51 -15.83 18.73 -11.81
N GLU A 52 -15.95 18.14 -10.63
CA GLU A 52 -17.23 17.90 -9.96
C GLU A 52 -17.09 18.15 -8.46
N ASN A 53 -17.91 19.04 -7.91
CA ASN A 53 -17.75 19.52 -6.54
C ASN A 53 -16.35 20.13 -6.30
N LYS A 54 -15.48 19.41 -5.57
CA LYS A 54 -14.07 19.78 -5.33
C LYS A 54 -13.10 18.84 -6.05
N LEU A 55 -13.60 17.72 -6.57
CA LEU A 55 -12.82 16.82 -7.39
C LEU A 55 -12.35 17.53 -8.64
N GLN A 56 -11.07 17.34 -8.96
CA GLN A 56 -10.45 17.72 -10.21
C GLN A 56 -9.81 16.48 -10.85
N LEU A 57 -10.11 16.27 -12.13
CA LEU A 57 -9.43 15.27 -12.94
C LEU A 57 -8.29 15.95 -13.68
N TYR A 58 -7.06 15.58 -13.35
CA TYR A 58 -5.87 16.04 -14.05
C TYR A 58 -5.58 15.16 -15.27
N HIS A 59 -5.17 15.80 -16.36
CA HIS A 59 -4.58 15.15 -17.52
C HIS A 59 -3.19 15.73 -17.73
N TYR A 60 -2.17 14.88 -17.68
CA TYR A 60 -0.79 15.33 -17.75
C TYR A 60 -0.30 15.48 -19.19
N GLU A 61 0.58 16.45 -19.42
CA GLU A 61 1.19 16.64 -20.75
C GLU A 61 2.14 15.47 -21.08
N SER A 62 1.96 14.89 -22.27
CA SER A 62 2.81 13.80 -22.78
C SER A 62 4.30 14.18 -22.80
N GLN A 63 5.16 13.22 -22.46
CA GLN A 63 6.62 13.35 -22.54
C GLN A 63 7.24 12.55 -23.70
N THR A 64 6.42 11.89 -24.52
CA THR A 64 6.84 11.08 -25.66
C THR A 64 6.16 11.54 -26.97
N GLU A 65 6.77 11.22 -28.12
CA GLU A 65 6.17 11.54 -29.43
C GLU A 65 4.98 10.62 -29.77
N GLU A 66 5.02 9.38 -29.29
CA GLU A 66 4.00 8.36 -29.44
C GLU A 66 3.62 7.85 -28.04
N GLN A 67 2.32 7.61 -27.82
CA GLN A 67 1.79 7.10 -26.56
C GLN A 67 1.04 5.79 -26.81
N HIS A 68 0.92 4.97 -25.77
CA HIS A 68 0.03 3.82 -25.77
C HIS A 68 -1.43 4.26 -25.92
N ASP A 69 -2.22 3.48 -26.67
CA ASP A 69 -3.62 3.80 -26.95
C ASP A 69 -4.50 3.80 -25.69
N VAL A 70 -4.20 2.92 -24.73
CA VAL A 70 -5.00 2.76 -23.51
C VAL A 70 -4.42 3.63 -22.38
N PRO A 71 -5.18 4.64 -21.90
CA PRO A 71 -4.72 5.53 -20.84
C PRO A 71 -4.72 4.84 -19.47
N ILE A 72 -3.97 5.41 -18.53
CA ILE A 72 -3.99 5.06 -17.10
C ILE A 72 -4.70 6.17 -16.32
N LEU A 73 -5.74 5.80 -15.58
CA LEU A 73 -6.36 6.65 -14.57
C LEU A 73 -5.87 6.25 -13.18
N ILE A 74 -5.22 7.19 -12.50
CA ILE A 74 -4.79 7.06 -11.12
C ILE A 74 -5.94 7.46 -10.18
N VAL A 75 -6.43 6.50 -9.41
CA VAL A 75 -7.43 6.72 -8.36
C VAL A 75 -6.68 6.82 -7.04
N TYR A 76 -6.47 8.06 -6.57
CA TYR A 76 -5.72 8.32 -5.35
C TYR A 76 -6.57 8.04 -4.08
N ALA A 77 -5.92 7.92 -2.93
CA ALA A 77 -6.60 7.78 -1.64
C ALA A 77 -7.39 9.06 -1.27
N LEU A 78 -8.39 8.92 -0.40
CA LEU A 78 -9.13 10.08 0.15
C LEU A 78 -8.35 10.80 1.26
N ILE A 79 -7.16 10.31 1.60
CA ILE A 79 -6.29 10.81 2.67
C ILE A 79 -5.02 11.38 2.05
N ASN A 80 -4.64 12.57 2.51
CA ASN A 80 -3.53 13.38 2.00
C ASN A 80 -3.69 13.80 0.54
N ARG A 81 -2.78 14.65 0.05
CA ARG A 81 -2.82 15.10 -1.34
C ARG A 81 -2.11 14.14 -2.30
N PRO A 82 -2.56 14.04 -3.57
CA PRO A 82 -2.01 13.11 -4.56
C PRO A 82 -0.60 13.43 -5.03
N TYR A 83 -0.07 14.63 -4.76
CA TYR A 83 1.25 15.04 -5.24
C TYR A 83 2.41 14.22 -4.67
N ILE A 84 2.17 13.30 -3.73
CA ILE A 84 3.17 12.28 -3.35
C ILE A 84 3.55 11.36 -4.52
N LEU A 85 2.66 11.19 -5.48
CA LEU A 85 2.92 10.46 -6.73
C LEU A 85 3.64 11.34 -7.77
N ASP A 86 3.85 12.62 -7.49
CA ASP A 86 4.53 13.60 -8.34
C ASP A 86 5.42 14.55 -7.50
N LEU A 87 6.15 14.01 -6.52
CA LEU A 87 6.79 14.80 -5.47
C LEU A 87 7.90 15.69 -6.04
N GLN A 88 8.76 15.12 -6.87
CA GLN A 88 9.82 15.82 -7.59
C GLN A 88 10.16 15.10 -8.89
N PRO A 89 10.84 15.75 -9.85
CA PRO A 89 10.97 15.20 -11.20
C PRO A 89 11.62 13.81 -11.29
N ASP A 90 12.58 13.46 -10.43
CA ASP A 90 13.24 12.13 -10.38
C ASP A 90 12.58 11.15 -9.39
N ARG A 91 11.50 11.59 -8.72
CA ARG A 91 10.69 10.79 -7.78
C ARG A 91 9.20 11.06 -8.03
N SER A 92 8.80 10.80 -9.26
CA SER A 92 7.44 11.01 -9.74
C SER A 92 6.97 9.77 -10.49
N VAL A 93 5.95 9.13 -9.94
CA VAL A 93 5.26 7.99 -10.53
C VAL A 93 4.58 8.44 -11.82
N VAL A 94 3.90 9.58 -11.75
CA VAL A 94 3.24 10.20 -12.91
C VAL A 94 4.23 10.40 -14.05
N ARG A 95 5.38 11.01 -13.77
CA ARG A 95 6.40 11.24 -14.78
C ARG A 95 7.00 9.94 -15.31
N THR A 96 7.20 8.94 -14.45
CA THR A 96 7.71 7.63 -14.89
C THR A 96 6.74 6.97 -15.88
N LEU A 97 5.42 7.03 -15.63
CA LEU A 97 4.41 6.52 -16.56
C LEU A 97 4.40 7.31 -17.88
N LEU A 98 4.49 8.63 -17.83
CA LEU A 98 4.55 9.49 -19.03
C LEU A 98 5.80 9.23 -19.87
N GLU A 99 6.96 9.05 -19.23
CA GLU A 99 8.23 8.75 -19.92
C GLU A 99 8.24 7.35 -20.56
N ASN A 100 7.43 6.42 -20.03
CA ASN A 100 7.17 5.12 -20.64
C ASN A 100 6.02 5.15 -21.68
N GLY A 101 5.49 6.32 -22.02
CA GLY A 101 4.54 6.48 -23.12
C GLY A 101 3.08 6.28 -22.75
N PHE A 102 2.70 6.23 -21.48
CA PHE A 102 1.28 6.19 -21.11
C PHE A 102 0.61 7.57 -21.22
N ASP A 103 -0.68 7.58 -21.52
CA ASP A 103 -1.55 8.75 -21.33
C ASP A 103 -2.11 8.72 -19.91
N VAL A 104 -1.73 9.70 -19.08
CA VAL A 104 -1.91 9.62 -17.61
C VAL A 104 -2.91 10.65 -17.12
N TYR A 105 -3.86 10.17 -16.33
CA TYR A 105 -4.85 10.96 -15.62
C TYR A 105 -4.75 10.69 -14.12
N LEU A 106 -5.10 11.67 -13.30
CA LEU A 106 -5.12 11.52 -11.84
C LEU A 106 -6.34 12.23 -11.26
N ILE A 107 -7.01 11.56 -10.33
CA ILE A 107 -8.10 12.17 -9.56
C ILE A 107 -7.52 12.85 -8.32
N ASP A 108 -7.69 14.16 -8.23
CA ASP A 108 -7.52 14.94 -7.00
C ASP A 108 -8.88 15.19 -6.38
N TRP A 109 -9.12 14.66 -5.19
CA TRP A 109 -10.40 14.78 -4.49
C TRP A 109 -10.59 16.16 -3.85
N ASP A 110 -9.47 16.84 -3.55
CA ASP A 110 -9.37 18.03 -2.69
C ASP A 110 -10.09 17.86 -1.33
N GLU A 111 -10.06 18.90 -0.50
CA GLU A 111 -10.58 18.84 0.86
C GLU A 111 -12.13 18.84 0.90
N PRO A 112 -12.77 17.85 1.58
CA PRO A 112 -14.21 17.86 1.76
C PRO A 112 -14.63 18.99 2.70
N SER A 113 -15.69 19.70 2.33
CA SER A 113 -16.33 20.67 3.21
C SER A 113 -17.26 19.97 4.20
N GLN A 114 -17.71 20.70 5.24
CA GLN A 114 -18.72 20.17 6.18
C GLN A 114 -20.05 19.77 5.52
N LEU A 115 -20.33 20.25 4.30
CA LEU A 115 -21.52 19.85 3.55
C LEU A 115 -21.37 18.45 2.92
N ASP A 116 -20.15 17.97 2.82
CA ASP A 116 -19.80 16.69 2.18
C ASP A 116 -19.72 15.55 3.21
N ARG A 117 -19.98 15.82 4.50
CA ARG A 117 -19.92 14.81 5.58
C ARG A 117 -20.83 13.59 5.38
N SER A 118 -21.87 13.74 4.56
CA SER A 118 -22.83 12.69 4.23
C SER A 118 -22.57 12.08 2.86
N LEU A 119 -21.40 12.33 2.26
CA LEU A 119 -20.96 11.53 1.12
C LEU A 119 -20.65 10.13 1.64
N GLN A 120 -21.10 9.14 0.89
CA GLN A 120 -20.91 7.72 1.16
C GLN A 120 -19.96 7.12 0.12
N LEU A 121 -19.46 5.90 0.35
CA LEU A 121 -18.55 5.22 -0.58
C LEU A 121 -19.13 5.11 -1.99
N HIS A 122 -20.45 4.91 -2.12
CA HIS A 122 -21.11 4.85 -3.42
C HIS A 122 -21.01 6.16 -4.22
N ASP A 123 -20.99 7.33 -3.57
CA ASP A 123 -20.81 8.63 -4.25
C ASP A 123 -19.42 8.70 -4.89
N TYR A 124 -18.40 8.20 -4.19
CA TYR A 124 -17.03 8.18 -4.70
C TYR A 124 -16.87 7.15 -5.81
N VAL A 125 -17.37 5.94 -5.63
CA VAL A 125 -17.16 4.81 -6.56
C VAL A 125 -18.08 4.91 -7.79
N ASP A 126 -19.40 4.91 -7.59
CA ASP A 126 -20.37 4.73 -8.68
C ASP A 126 -20.75 6.05 -9.38
N ARG A 127 -20.29 7.18 -8.84
CA ARG A 127 -20.47 8.50 -9.46
C ARG A 127 -19.15 9.17 -9.79
N TYR A 128 -18.31 9.49 -8.82
CA TYR A 128 -17.11 10.30 -9.09
C TYR A 128 -16.07 9.55 -9.92
N VAL A 129 -15.69 8.32 -9.53
CA VAL A 129 -14.79 7.49 -10.35
C VAL A 129 -15.43 7.20 -11.70
N ASP A 130 -16.71 6.81 -11.75
CA ASP A 130 -17.38 6.50 -13.03
C ASP A 130 -17.40 7.69 -14.00
N ASN A 131 -17.71 8.89 -13.51
CA ASN A 131 -17.68 10.11 -14.31
C ASN A 131 -16.27 10.39 -14.84
N CYS A 132 -15.23 10.21 -14.02
CA CYS A 132 -13.84 10.35 -14.46
C CYS A 132 -13.48 9.32 -15.53
N VAL A 133 -13.85 8.05 -15.34
CA VAL A 133 -13.60 6.98 -16.32
C VAL A 133 -14.29 7.29 -17.64
N ASP A 134 -15.54 7.74 -17.61
CA ASP A 134 -16.27 8.11 -18.83
C ASP A 134 -15.61 9.29 -19.57
N VAL A 135 -15.09 10.30 -18.85
CA VAL A 135 -14.32 11.40 -19.46
C VAL A 135 -13.03 10.88 -20.11
N VAL A 136 -12.29 10.01 -19.44
CA VAL A 136 -11.04 9.44 -19.97
C VAL A 136 -11.31 8.57 -21.19
N ARG A 137 -12.36 7.73 -21.16
CA ARG A 137 -12.80 6.91 -22.30
C ARG A 137 -13.22 7.77 -23.49
N GLU A 138 -14.03 8.81 -23.28
CA GLU A 138 -14.44 9.72 -24.36
C GLU A 138 -13.25 10.45 -24.99
N ARG A 139 -12.27 10.88 -24.18
CA ARG A 139 -11.07 11.58 -24.67
C ARG A 139 -10.11 10.68 -25.43
N SER A 140 -9.86 9.47 -24.92
CA SER A 140 -8.95 8.49 -25.52
C SER A 140 -9.59 7.72 -26.69
N GLY A 141 -10.92 7.68 -26.76
CA GLY A 141 -11.66 6.86 -27.72
C GLY A 141 -11.65 5.37 -27.39
N GLN A 142 -11.22 4.99 -26.18
CA GLN A 142 -11.14 3.60 -25.73
C GLN A 142 -12.43 3.16 -25.03
N ASP A 143 -12.87 1.93 -25.29
CA ASP A 143 -14.00 1.32 -24.60
C ASP A 143 -13.66 0.90 -23.17
N SER A 144 -12.38 0.74 -22.81
CA SER A 144 -11.94 0.36 -21.46
C SER A 144 -10.56 0.94 -21.18
N ILE A 145 -10.28 1.34 -19.93
CA ILE A 145 -9.01 1.99 -19.55
C ILE A 145 -8.27 1.22 -18.47
N ASN A 146 -6.99 1.54 -18.26
CA ASN A 146 -6.23 1.01 -17.14
C ASN A 146 -6.54 1.83 -15.87
N LEU A 147 -6.74 1.14 -14.75
CA LEU A 147 -6.84 1.78 -13.44
C LEU A 147 -5.57 1.50 -12.64
N LEU A 148 -5.07 2.52 -11.95
CA LEU A 148 -4.03 2.38 -10.93
C LEU A 148 -4.55 3.01 -9.64
N GLY A 149 -5.05 2.19 -8.72
CA GLY A 149 -5.54 2.66 -7.43
C GLY A 149 -4.46 2.62 -6.37
N TYR A 150 -4.35 3.69 -5.56
CA TYR A 150 -3.37 3.77 -4.47
C TYR A 150 -4.06 3.80 -3.10
N CYS A 151 -3.65 2.88 -2.20
CA CYS A 151 -4.17 2.76 -0.84
C CYS A 151 -5.72 2.64 -0.82
N MET A 152 -6.44 3.56 -0.17
CA MET A 152 -7.92 3.58 -0.22
C MET A 152 -8.46 3.67 -1.65
N GLY A 153 -7.75 4.38 -2.54
CA GLY A 153 -8.08 4.45 -3.96
C GLY A 153 -7.96 3.10 -4.67
N GLY A 154 -7.05 2.22 -4.22
CA GLY A 154 -6.97 0.82 -4.66
C GLY A 154 -8.22 0.03 -4.30
N THR A 155 -8.65 0.14 -3.05
CA THR A 155 -9.90 -0.48 -2.56
C THR A 155 -11.11 0.03 -3.35
N MET A 156 -11.24 1.35 -3.56
CA MET A 156 -12.29 1.94 -4.38
C MET A 156 -12.22 1.49 -5.84
N SER A 157 -11.02 1.26 -6.38
CA SER A 157 -10.82 0.78 -7.76
C SER A 157 -11.28 -0.66 -7.92
N VAL A 158 -11.09 -1.51 -6.90
CA VAL A 158 -11.69 -2.87 -6.86
C VAL A 158 -13.20 -2.79 -6.85
N MET A 159 -13.79 -1.94 -5.98
CA MET A 159 -15.24 -1.76 -5.93
C MET A 159 -15.79 -1.29 -7.28
N TYR A 160 -15.10 -0.35 -7.92
CA TYR A 160 -15.46 0.15 -9.24
C TYR A 160 -15.37 -0.94 -10.32
N ALA A 161 -14.26 -1.69 -10.35
CA ALA A 161 -14.04 -2.75 -11.34
C ALA A 161 -15.06 -3.87 -11.25
N ALA A 162 -15.54 -4.21 -10.05
CA ALA A 162 -16.62 -5.17 -9.86
C ALA A 162 -18.00 -4.63 -10.34
N LEU A 163 -18.24 -3.32 -10.22
CA LEU A 163 -19.52 -2.70 -10.63
C LEU A 163 -19.57 -2.37 -12.13
N HIS A 164 -18.43 -2.05 -12.74
CA HIS A 164 -18.29 -1.62 -14.14
C HIS A 164 -17.15 -2.37 -14.85
N PRO A 165 -17.14 -3.71 -14.85
CA PRO A 165 -16.03 -4.51 -15.36
C PRO A 165 -15.73 -4.24 -16.84
N GLU A 166 -16.74 -3.88 -17.63
CA GLU A 166 -16.60 -3.58 -19.05
C GLU A 166 -15.80 -2.29 -19.34
N LYS A 167 -15.63 -1.41 -18.34
CA LYS A 167 -14.90 -0.14 -18.48
C LYS A 167 -13.44 -0.25 -18.02
N VAL A 168 -13.05 -1.37 -17.38
CA VAL A 168 -11.71 -1.58 -16.81
C VAL A 168 -10.96 -2.62 -17.63
N ARG A 169 -9.86 -2.18 -18.25
CA ARG A 169 -8.99 -3.06 -19.04
C ARG A 169 -8.02 -3.84 -18.18
N ASN A 170 -7.31 -3.14 -17.30
CA ASN A 170 -6.31 -3.70 -16.38
C ASN A 170 -6.43 -2.98 -15.04
N LEU A 171 -6.30 -3.72 -13.94
CA LEU A 171 -6.45 -3.23 -12.59
C LEU A 171 -5.12 -3.30 -11.82
N GLY A 172 -4.43 -2.17 -11.69
CA GLY A 172 -3.27 -2.00 -10.83
C GLY A 172 -3.66 -1.52 -9.44
N LEU A 173 -3.15 -2.20 -8.41
CA LEU A 173 -3.48 -1.98 -7.01
C LEU A 173 -2.18 -1.76 -6.25
N MET A 174 -1.93 -0.52 -5.84
CA MET A 174 -0.72 -0.12 -5.14
C MET A 174 -1.02 0.11 -3.67
N ALA A 175 -0.39 -0.67 -2.79
CA ALA A 175 -0.59 -0.58 -1.34
C ALA A 175 -2.07 -0.67 -0.91
N ALA A 176 -2.89 -1.45 -1.62
CA ALA A 176 -4.33 -1.50 -1.41
C ALA A 176 -4.68 -2.47 -0.27
N GLY A 177 -5.42 -1.99 0.74
CA GLY A 177 -5.91 -2.83 1.83
C GLY A 177 -7.21 -3.52 1.44
N LEU A 178 -7.17 -4.83 1.20
CA LEU A 178 -8.25 -5.61 0.58
C LEU A 178 -8.67 -6.83 1.41
N CYS A 179 -7.93 -7.18 2.45
CA CYS A 179 -8.24 -8.28 3.36
C CYS A 179 -7.77 -7.93 4.78
N PHE A 180 -8.66 -7.95 5.77
CA PHE A 180 -8.31 -7.56 7.14
C PHE A 180 -8.42 -8.72 8.15
N SER A 181 -8.24 -9.95 7.68
CA SER A 181 -8.28 -11.15 8.53
C SER A 181 -6.94 -11.42 9.22
N GLY A 182 -6.72 -10.84 10.41
CA GLY A 182 -5.55 -11.15 11.25
C GLY A 182 -4.23 -10.52 10.81
N SER A 183 -4.30 -9.30 10.26
CA SER A 183 -3.15 -8.59 9.68
C SER A 183 -2.12 -8.08 10.71
N GLY A 184 -2.46 -7.99 12.00
CA GLY A 184 -1.58 -7.44 13.04
C GLY A 184 -1.37 -5.93 12.92
N GLY A 185 -1.43 -5.19 14.03
CA GLY A 185 -1.02 -3.77 14.09
C GLY A 185 -2.16 -2.76 14.34
N LEU A 186 -1.93 -1.47 14.07
CA LEU A 186 -2.91 -0.40 14.35
C LEU A 186 -4.19 -0.52 13.50
N LEU A 187 -4.08 -1.07 12.29
CA LEU A 187 -5.24 -1.45 11.48
C LEU A 187 -6.10 -2.51 12.14
N GLU A 188 -5.51 -3.46 12.89
CA GLU A 188 -6.27 -4.44 13.67
C GLU A 188 -7.04 -3.76 14.82
N MET A 189 -6.45 -2.73 15.44
CA MET A 189 -7.16 -1.96 16.47
C MET A 189 -8.29 -1.09 15.92
N TRP A 190 -8.16 -0.56 14.70
CA TRP A 190 -9.26 0.13 14.01
C TRP A 190 -10.29 -0.85 13.45
N GLY A 191 -9.83 -2.04 13.04
CA GLY A 191 -10.62 -3.16 12.55
C GLY A 191 -11.31 -3.99 13.65
N ASP A 192 -11.19 -3.62 14.92
CA ASP A 192 -11.86 -4.29 16.02
C ASP A 192 -12.86 -3.32 16.67
N GLU A 193 -14.15 -3.63 16.49
CA GLU A 193 -15.30 -2.88 17.03
C GLU A 193 -15.25 -2.72 18.57
N GLU A 194 -14.54 -3.60 19.30
CA GLU A 194 -14.38 -3.46 20.75
C GLU A 194 -13.47 -2.26 21.10
N TYR A 195 -12.50 -1.95 20.23
CA TYR A 195 -11.47 -0.94 20.48
C TYR A 195 -11.71 0.38 19.76
N PHE A 196 -12.42 0.38 18.63
CA PHE A 196 -12.63 1.58 17.83
C PHE A 196 -14.06 1.69 17.27
N ASP A 197 -14.68 2.82 17.54
CA ASP A 197 -16.00 3.22 17.05
C ASP A 197 -15.81 4.45 16.14
N PRO A 198 -15.95 4.30 14.80
CA PRO A 198 -15.77 5.41 13.87
C PRO A 198 -16.86 6.49 14.04
N GLU A 199 -18.09 6.12 14.43
CA GLU A 199 -19.18 7.08 14.68
C GLU A 199 -18.80 8.05 15.80
N ALA A 200 -18.05 7.61 16.81
CA ALA A 200 -17.63 8.50 17.91
C ALA A 200 -16.77 9.68 17.44
N VAL A 201 -16.00 9.50 16.36
CA VAL A 201 -15.16 10.54 15.76
C VAL A 201 -16.03 11.50 14.95
N THR A 202 -16.86 10.96 14.05
CA THR A 202 -17.72 11.73 13.14
C THR A 202 -18.86 12.44 13.85
N ASP A 203 -19.42 11.89 14.94
CA ASP A 203 -20.39 12.59 15.80
C ASP A 203 -19.78 13.86 16.41
N THR A 204 -18.47 13.85 16.65
CA THR A 204 -17.73 14.97 17.24
C THR A 204 -17.36 16.01 16.19
N PHE A 205 -16.85 15.58 15.04
CA PHE A 205 -16.20 16.45 14.05
C PHE A 205 -16.98 16.64 12.74
N GLY A 206 -17.92 15.75 12.42
CA GLY A 206 -18.65 15.70 11.16
C GLY A 206 -17.82 15.04 10.05
N ASN A 207 -16.73 15.67 9.67
CA ASN A 207 -15.67 15.04 8.87
C ASN A 207 -14.57 14.54 9.82
N VAL A 208 -13.82 13.53 9.42
CA VAL A 208 -12.66 13.08 10.19
C VAL A 208 -11.48 14.01 9.90
N PRO A 209 -10.95 14.73 10.91
CA PRO A 209 -9.84 15.67 10.69
C PRO A 209 -8.55 14.95 10.28
N SER A 210 -7.78 15.53 9.37
CA SER A 210 -6.46 14.99 9.00
C SER A 210 -5.53 14.80 10.20
N ASP A 211 -5.48 15.79 11.10
CA ASP A 211 -4.72 15.72 12.36
C ASP A 211 -5.04 14.48 13.21
N PHE A 212 -6.28 13.98 13.15
CA PHE A 212 -6.69 12.78 13.88
C PHE A 212 -6.08 11.53 13.25
N LEU A 213 -6.12 11.46 11.91
CA LEU A 213 -5.54 10.36 11.12
C LEU A 213 -4.01 10.34 11.26
N ASP A 214 -3.37 11.51 11.23
CA ASP A 214 -1.92 11.65 11.38
C ASP A 214 -1.40 11.10 12.72
N VAL A 215 -2.15 11.30 13.80
CA VAL A 215 -1.83 10.69 15.10
C VAL A 215 -1.92 9.17 15.03
N GLY A 216 -2.95 8.64 14.35
CA GLY A 216 -3.06 7.21 14.09
C GLY A 216 -1.85 6.67 13.33
N PHE A 217 -1.49 7.33 12.23
CA PHE A 217 -0.39 6.88 11.38
C PHE A 217 0.99 7.02 12.02
N ALA A 218 1.23 8.11 12.74
CA ALA A 218 2.51 8.32 13.41
C ALA A 218 2.77 7.28 14.51
N LEU A 219 1.71 6.72 15.11
CA LEU A 219 1.80 5.65 16.10
C LEU A 219 2.07 4.26 15.49
N MET A 220 2.01 4.09 14.16
CA MET A 220 2.28 2.81 13.48
C MET A 220 3.78 2.46 13.48
N ASP A 221 4.64 3.45 13.30
CA ASP A 221 6.08 3.32 13.52
C ASP A 221 6.61 4.53 14.31
N PRO A 222 6.37 4.56 15.63
CA PRO A 222 6.68 5.73 16.44
C PRO A 222 8.20 5.92 16.60
N VAL A 223 9.01 4.88 16.44
CA VAL A 223 10.47 5.00 16.53
C VAL A 223 11.02 5.61 15.25
N GLU A 224 10.62 5.10 14.08
CA GLU A 224 11.05 5.68 12.80
C GLU A 224 10.54 7.13 12.65
N ASN A 225 9.25 7.35 12.93
CA ASN A 225 8.59 8.65 12.70
C ASN A 225 9.02 9.75 13.68
N TYR A 226 9.30 9.44 14.94
CA TYR A 226 9.66 10.47 15.95
C TYR A 226 11.14 10.53 16.32
N LEU A 227 11.94 9.50 16.03
CA LEU A 227 13.34 9.44 16.46
C LEU A 227 14.30 9.28 15.28
N THR A 228 14.23 8.17 14.55
CA THR A 228 15.20 7.85 13.49
C THR A 228 15.20 8.89 12.38
N LYS A 229 14.02 9.38 11.98
CA LYS A 229 13.83 10.43 10.98
C LYS A 229 14.64 11.71 11.29
N TYR A 230 14.53 12.22 12.52
CA TYR A 230 15.24 13.45 12.91
C TYR A 230 16.73 13.24 13.12
N VAL A 231 17.15 12.05 13.56
CA VAL A 231 18.58 11.69 13.63
C VAL A 231 19.19 11.64 12.23
N ARG A 232 18.55 10.96 11.28
CA ARG A 232 18.98 10.92 9.87
C ARG A 232 19.00 12.31 9.23
N PHE A 233 17.99 13.14 9.49
CA PHE A 233 18.01 14.53 9.03
C PHE A 233 19.21 15.29 9.57
N TYR A 234 19.47 15.17 10.87
CA TYR A 234 20.60 15.83 11.50
C TYR A 234 21.95 15.37 10.91
N ASP A 235 22.10 14.08 10.64
CA ASP A 235 23.33 13.50 10.08
C ASP A 235 23.57 13.91 8.62
N ASN A 236 22.51 14.25 7.87
CA ASN A 236 22.58 14.62 6.46
C ASN A 236 22.23 16.09 6.18
N VAL A 237 22.18 16.95 7.21
CA VAL A 237 21.77 18.35 7.08
C VAL A 237 22.70 19.21 6.19
N GLU A 238 23.92 18.72 5.91
CA GLU A 238 24.87 19.37 5.00
C GLU A 238 24.67 18.95 3.53
N ASP A 239 23.81 17.97 3.26
CA ASP A 239 23.43 17.52 1.93
C ASP A 239 22.16 18.28 1.49
N GLU A 240 22.34 19.25 0.59
CA GLU A 240 21.26 20.12 0.11
C GLU A 240 20.13 19.31 -0.57
N ASP A 241 20.47 18.29 -1.36
CA ASP A 241 19.50 17.44 -2.04
C ASP A 241 18.70 16.62 -1.01
N PHE A 242 19.36 16.09 0.02
CA PHE A 242 18.68 15.39 1.12
C PHE A 242 17.72 16.33 1.88
N VAL A 243 18.18 17.54 2.21
CA VAL A 243 17.38 18.53 2.96
C VAL A 243 16.15 18.97 2.16
N GLU A 244 16.29 19.23 0.86
CA GLU A 244 15.15 19.56 0.00
C GLU A 244 14.15 18.40 -0.08
N ASN A 245 14.62 17.16 -0.29
CA ASN A 245 13.77 15.97 -0.27
C ASN A 245 13.03 15.82 1.07
N PHE A 246 13.73 16.01 2.18
CA PHE A 246 13.14 15.97 3.51
C PHE A 246 12.08 17.05 3.67
N ALA A 247 12.34 18.27 3.18
CA ALA A 247 11.39 19.37 3.22
C ALA A 247 10.11 19.08 2.40
N ARG A 248 10.22 18.54 1.18
CA ARG A 248 9.07 18.11 0.36
C ARG A 248 8.21 17.08 1.09
N MET A 249 8.86 16.13 1.77
CA MET A 249 8.18 15.12 2.57
C MET A 249 7.49 15.71 3.80
N GLU A 250 8.12 16.65 4.50
CA GLU A 250 7.48 17.35 5.64
C GLU A 250 6.30 18.21 5.19
N GLU A 251 6.40 18.85 4.02
CA GLU A 251 5.29 19.60 3.43
C GLU A 251 4.11 18.68 3.13
N TRP A 252 4.36 17.52 2.51
CA TRP A 252 3.31 16.52 2.26
C TRP A 252 2.69 15.98 3.54
N LEU A 253 3.50 15.64 4.54
CA LEU A 253 3.00 15.20 5.85
C LEU A 253 2.23 16.30 6.59
N GLY A 254 2.48 17.57 6.29
CA GLY A 254 1.80 18.72 6.89
C GLY A 254 0.56 19.21 6.15
N ASP A 255 0.27 18.67 4.96
CA ASP A 255 -0.83 19.06 4.07
C ASP A 255 -1.88 17.94 3.98
N GLY A 256 -2.24 17.39 5.14
CA GLY A 256 -3.29 16.40 5.26
C GLY A 256 -4.68 17.01 5.04
N ILE A 257 -5.55 16.27 4.35
CA ILE A 257 -6.95 16.65 4.09
C ILE A 257 -7.92 15.82 4.93
N ASP A 258 -9.04 16.42 5.29
CA ASP A 258 -10.13 15.74 6.02
C ASP A 258 -10.77 14.63 5.17
N VAL A 259 -11.42 13.67 5.82
CA VAL A 259 -12.23 12.63 5.16
C VAL A 259 -13.71 12.84 5.47
N ALA A 260 -14.58 12.65 4.48
CA ALA A 260 -16.04 12.70 4.68
C ALA A 260 -16.49 11.67 5.73
N GLY A 261 -17.32 12.10 6.68
CA GLY A 261 -17.70 11.29 7.85
C GLY A 261 -18.33 9.94 7.51
N GLU A 262 -19.45 9.94 6.80
CA GLU A 262 -20.17 8.70 6.46
C GLU A 262 -19.30 7.76 5.60
N THR A 263 -18.48 8.29 4.69
CA THR A 263 -17.51 7.49 3.92
C THR A 263 -16.46 6.84 4.81
N PHE A 264 -15.95 7.56 5.82
CA PHE A 264 -14.98 7.01 6.76
C PHE A 264 -15.60 5.90 7.62
N GLU A 265 -16.81 6.12 8.15
CA GLU A 265 -17.56 5.10 8.89
C GLU A 265 -17.73 3.83 8.05
N GLU A 266 -18.31 3.95 6.85
CA GLU A 266 -18.51 2.81 5.95
C GLU A 266 -17.19 2.11 5.62
N PHE A 267 -16.10 2.86 5.40
CA PHE A 267 -14.81 2.25 5.08
C PHE A 267 -14.24 1.45 6.27
N ILE A 268 -14.32 1.99 7.48
CA ILE A 268 -13.82 1.28 8.67
C ILE A 268 -14.72 0.08 8.98
N GLU A 269 -16.03 0.25 9.04
CA GLU A 269 -16.98 -0.81 9.41
C GLU A 269 -17.01 -1.91 8.34
N ASP A 270 -17.30 -1.55 7.08
CA ASP A 270 -17.54 -2.55 6.04
C ASP A 270 -16.24 -3.21 5.55
N ILE A 271 -15.14 -2.45 5.45
CA ILE A 271 -13.90 -2.95 4.86
C ILE A 271 -12.94 -3.47 5.93
N TYR A 272 -12.70 -2.71 7.00
CA TYR A 272 -11.68 -3.10 7.99
C TYR A 272 -12.24 -4.06 9.04
N GLN A 273 -13.43 -3.78 9.59
CA GLN A 273 -14.00 -4.55 10.69
C GLN A 273 -14.72 -5.80 10.20
N GLU A 274 -15.66 -5.64 9.26
CA GLU A 274 -16.49 -6.73 8.77
C GLU A 274 -15.89 -7.46 7.56
N ASN A 275 -14.85 -6.90 6.93
CA ASN A 275 -14.14 -7.47 5.77
C ASN A 275 -15.11 -7.83 4.61
N LYS A 276 -16.20 -7.07 4.46
CA LYS A 276 -17.30 -7.34 3.52
C LYS A 276 -16.84 -7.41 2.08
N LEU A 277 -15.88 -6.57 1.67
CA LEU A 277 -15.35 -6.61 0.31
C LEU A 277 -14.68 -7.96 0.03
N TYR A 278 -13.73 -8.38 0.88
CA TYR A 278 -13.01 -9.65 0.74
C TYR A 278 -13.94 -10.86 0.77
N ASN A 279 -14.96 -10.81 1.63
CA ASN A 279 -15.94 -11.89 1.78
C ASN A 279 -17.01 -11.90 0.67
N ASN A 280 -16.95 -10.97 -0.30
CA ASN A 280 -17.93 -10.78 -1.36
C ASN A 280 -19.36 -10.47 -0.84
N GLU A 281 -19.45 -9.69 0.24
CA GLU A 281 -20.71 -9.33 0.94
C GLU A 281 -21.03 -7.81 0.88
N LEU A 282 -20.18 -7.01 0.24
CA LEU A 282 -20.33 -5.54 0.18
C LEU A 282 -21.42 -5.09 -0.80
N TYR A 283 -22.25 -4.13 -0.39
CA TYR A 283 -23.24 -3.47 -1.26
C TYR A 283 -23.07 -1.95 -1.23
N LEU A 284 -23.05 -1.32 -2.40
CA LEU A 284 -23.03 0.14 -2.56
C LEU A 284 -24.32 0.60 -3.24
N ASP A 285 -25.10 1.47 -2.60
CA ASP A 285 -26.44 1.92 -3.05
C ASP A 285 -27.35 0.75 -3.53
N GLY A 286 -27.30 -0.37 -2.81
CA GLY A 286 -28.07 -1.59 -3.12
C GLY A 286 -27.56 -2.41 -4.31
N LYS A 287 -26.44 -2.04 -4.93
CA LYS A 287 -25.72 -2.85 -5.91
C LYS A 287 -24.69 -3.71 -5.21
N HIS A 288 -24.67 -5.01 -5.50
CA HIS A 288 -23.65 -5.92 -4.98
C HIS A 288 -22.32 -5.62 -5.68
N VAL A 289 -21.27 -5.40 -4.89
CA VAL A 289 -19.89 -5.35 -5.39
C VAL A 289 -19.42 -6.79 -5.52
N ASP A 290 -19.71 -7.40 -6.66
CA ASP A 290 -19.46 -8.83 -6.89
C ASP A 290 -18.03 -9.06 -7.40
N LEU A 291 -17.17 -9.63 -6.55
CA LEU A 291 -15.77 -9.92 -6.92
C LEU A 291 -15.67 -10.98 -8.04
N ASP A 292 -16.72 -11.77 -8.29
CA ASP A 292 -16.78 -12.71 -9.41
C ASP A 292 -16.79 -12.01 -10.79
N GLU A 293 -17.03 -10.70 -10.85
CA GLU A 293 -16.96 -9.91 -12.09
C GLU A 293 -15.52 -9.43 -12.40
N ILE A 294 -14.56 -9.65 -11.50
CA ILE A 294 -13.15 -9.28 -11.70
C ILE A 294 -12.42 -10.36 -12.49
N GLU A 295 -12.70 -10.38 -13.80
CA GLU A 295 -12.06 -11.28 -14.78
C GLU A 295 -10.87 -10.63 -15.51
N MET A 296 -10.73 -9.30 -15.44
CA MET A 296 -9.63 -8.57 -16.07
C MET A 296 -8.29 -8.81 -15.38
N PRO A 297 -7.13 -8.55 -16.03
CA PRO A 297 -5.83 -8.68 -15.39
C PRO A 297 -5.66 -7.79 -14.15
N VAL A 298 -5.05 -8.35 -13.08
CA VAL A 298 -4.84 -7.67 -11.80
C VAL A 298 -3.35 -7.66 -11.44
N LEU A 299 -2.81 -6.47 -11.16
CA LEU A 299 -1.47 -6.29 -10.63
C LEU A 299 -1.53 -5.76 -9.20
N ASN A 300 -1.02 -6.52 -8.24
CA ASN A 300 -0.85 -6.08 -6.86
C ASN A 300 0.60 -5.62 -6.63
N ILE A 301 0.81 -4.34 -6.33
CA ILE A 301 2.10 -3.72 -6.04
C ILE A 301 2.19 -3.52 -4.52
N VAL A 302 3.09 -4.26 -3.88
CA VAL A 302 3.15 -4.41 -2.42
C VAL A 302 4.55 -4.08 -1.90
N ALA A 303 4.61 -3.39 -0.77
CA ALA A 303 5.84 -3.08 -0.05
C ALA A 303 6.08 -4.09 1.08
N GLU A 304 7.25 -4.74 1.11
CA GLU A 304 7.60 -5.75 2.14
C GLU A 304 7.58 -5.19 3.57
N TYR A 305 7.95 -3.91 3.72
CA TYR A 305 8.06 -3.23 5.02
C TYR A 305 6.95 -2.21 5.21
N ASP A 306 5.80 -2.45 4.59
CA ASP A 306 4.62 -1.62 4.77
C ASP A 306 3.97 -1.91 6.13
N HIS A 307 4.14 -0.97 7.07
CA HIS A 307 3.49 -1.02 8.38
C HIS A 307 2.10 -0.36 8.38
N LEU A 308 1.73 0.32 7.29
CA LEU A 308 0.39 0.91 7.11
C LEU A 308 -0.55 -0.14 6.55
N ILE A 309 -0.27 -0.66 5.35
CA ILE A 309 -1.01 -1.75 4.71
C ILE A 309 -0.06 -2.93 4.55
N PRO A 310 0.00 -3.85 5.52
CA PRO A 310 0.94 -4.96 5.45
C PRO A 310 0.62 -5.88 4.25
N PRO A 311 1.61 -6.60 3.70
CA PRO A 311 1.41 -7.50 2.56
C PRO A 311 0.24 -8.48 2.72
N GLU A 312 0.02 -8.96 3.95
CA GLU A 312 -1.07 -9.85 4.34
C GLU A 312 -2.45 -9.22 4.11
N ALA A 313 -2.53 -7.89 4.08
CA ALA A 313 -3.76 -7.17 3.80
C ALA A 313 -4.04 -6.97 2.30
N SER A 314 -3.06 -7.18 1.42
CA SER A 314 -3.22 -7.00 -0.03
C SER A 314 -3.19 -8.34 -0.78
N LYS A 315 -2.19 -9.18 -0.50
CA LYS A 315 -1.89 -10.39 -1.29
C LYS A 315 -3.03 -11.42 -1.35
N PRO A 316 -3.79 -11.70 -0.28
CA PRO A 316 -4.86 -12.70 -0.33
C PRO A 316 -5.98 -12.35 -1.31
N PHE A 317 -6.08 -11.09 -1.74
CA PHE A 317 -7.09 -10.66 -2.71
C PHE A 317 -7.00 -11.43 -4.04
N ASN A 318 -5.80 -11.76 -4.51
CA ASN A 318 -5.63 -12.54 -5.75
C ASN A 318 -6.24 -13.95 -5.67
N GLU A 319 -6.51 -14.46 -4.46
CA GLU A 319 -7.09 -15.79 -4.26
C GLU A 319 -8.62 -15.80 -4.32
N VAL A 320 -9.25 -14.63 -4.24
CA VAL A 320 -10.73 -14.49 -4.17
C VAL A 320 -11.35 -13.89 -5.43
N VAL A 321 -10.53 -13.54 -6.43
CA VAL A 321 -11.00 -13.09 -7.75
C VAL A 321 -10.83 -14.18 -8.81
N PRO A 322 -11.70 -14.26 -9.83
CA PRO A 322 -11.64 -15.32 -10.84
C PRO A 322 -10.64 -15.04 -11.99
N SER A 323 -10.02 -13.85 -12.03
CA SER A 323 -9.03 -13.49 -13.05
C SER A 323 -7.93 -14.55 -13.21
N ASP A 324 -7.70 -14.99 -14.43
CA ASP A 324 -6.63 -15.95 -14.77
C ASP A 324 -5.24 -15.26 -14.88
N ASP A 325 -5.19 -13.91 -14.85
CA ASP A 325 -3.99 -13.09 -15.00
C ASP A 325 -3.80 -12.17 -13.79
N THR A 326 -3.37 -12.76 -12.69
CA THR A 326 -3.02 -12.03 -11.46
C THR A 326 -1.51 -12.06 -11.22
N GLU A 327 -0.92 -10.91 -10.94
CA GLU A 327 0.51 -10.78 -10.58
C GLU A 327 0.68 -10.01 -9.27
N ILE A 328 1.71 -10.36 -8.49
CA ILE A 328 2.14 -9.61 -7.30
C ILE A 328 3.58 -9.16 -7.54
N LYS A 329 3.81 -7.85 -7.55
CA LYS A 329 5.13 -7.23 -7.55
C LYS A 329 5.43 -6.72 -6.14
N GLU A 330 6.27 -7.47 -5.44
CA GLU A 330 6.70 -7.15 -4.08
C GLU A 330 8.06 -6.46 -4.09
N PHE A 331 8.20 -5.37 -3.32
CA PHE A 331 9.43 -4.59 -3.30
C PHE A 331 9.87 -4.25 -1.87
N ARG A 332 11.20 -4.26 -1.65
CA ARG A 332 11.86 -4.05 -0.34
C ARG A 332 11.84 -2.58 0.07
N THR A 333 10.65 -2.06 0.37
CA THR A 333 10.43 -0.67 0.79
C THR A 333 9.23 -0.58 1.73
N GLY A 334 8.93 0.61 2.25
CA GLY A 334 7.71 0.89 3.02
C GLY A 334 6.64 1.59 2.17
N HIS A 335 5.46 1.84 2.75
CA HIS A 335 4.28 2.38 2.05
C HIS A 335 4.58 3.50 1.04
N ILE A 336 5.12 4.62 1.55
CA ILE A 336 5.45 5.81 0.74
C ILE A 336 6.68 5.57 -0.14
N GLY A 337 7.57 4.68 0.29
CA GLY A 337 8.82 4.38 -0.42
C GLY A 337 8.59 3.81 -1.81
N MET A 338 7.44 3.17 -2.07
CA MET A 338 7.06 2.77 -3.44
C MET A 338 6.90 3.97 -4.38
N SER A 339 6.46 5.12 -3.87
CA SER A 339 6.20 6.34 -4.66
C SER A 339 7.40 7.28 -4.76
N VAL A 340 8.28 7.31 -3.75
CA VAL A 340 9.31 8.35 -3.63
C VAL A 340 10.75 7.83 -3.54
N SER A 341 10.96 6.52 -3.42
CA SER A 341 12.32 5.97 -3.36
C SER A 341 12.96 5.93 -4.73
N SER A 342 14.21 6.37 -4.82
CA SER A 342 15.01 6.27 -6.05
C SER A 342 15.16 4.82 -6.54
N ARG A 343 15.19 3.84 -5.63
CA ARG A 343 15.22 2.42 -6.01
C ARG A 343 13.90 1.95 -6.60
N SER A 344 12.77 2.43 -6.08
CA SER A 344 11.46 2.11 -6.64
C SER A 344 11.36 2.64 -8.08
N HIS A 345 11.84 3.85 -8.36
CA HIS A 345 11.88 4.37 -9.75
C HIS A 345 12.89 3.66 -10.65
N ALA A 346 13.97 3.12 -10.12
CA ALA A 346 14.98 2.42 -10.90
C ALA A 346 14.65 0.94 -11.17
N GLU A 347 13.91 0.29 -10.27
CA GLU A 347 13.71 -1.17 -10.28
C GLU A 347 12.23 -1.55 -10.35
N LEU A 348 11.35 -0.95 -9.54
CA LEU A 348 9.93 -1.33 -9.47
C LEU A 348 9.08 -0.74 -10.60
N TRP A 349 9.12 0.58 -10.79
CA TRP A 349 8.25 1.25 -11.75
C TRP A 349 8.49 0.86 -13.22
N PRO A 350 9.73 0.56 -13.67
CA PRO A 350 9.94 -0.01 -14.99
C PRO A 350 9.16 -1.32 -15.20
N ASP A 351 9.20 -2.23 -14.22
CA ASP A 351 8.47 -3.51 -14.28
C ASP A 351 6.95 -3.31 -14.27
N VAL A 352 6.45 -2.31 -13.54
CA VAL A 352 5.02 -1.94 -13.53
C VAL A 352 4.60 -1.38 -14.89
N CYS A 353 5.43 -0.53 -15.50
CA CYS A 353 5.18 0.01 -16.84
C CYS A 353 5.13 -1.12 -17.88
N GLU A 354 6.10 -2.04 -17.84
CA GLU A 354 6.13 -3.21 -18.72
C GLU A 354 4.85 -4.05 -18.58
N TRP A 355 4.40 -4.30 -17.35
CA TRP A 355 3.17 -5.06 -17.10
C TRP A 355 1.93 -4.42 -17.75
N PHE A 356 1.78 -3.10 -17.61
CA PHE A 356 0.68 -2.37 -18.25
C PHE A 356 0.84 -2.35 -19.77
N GLU A 357 2.04 -2.12 -20.30
CA GLU A 357 2.32 -2.05 -21.73
C GLU A 357 1.92 -3.36 -22.43
N GLU A 358 2.35 -4.50 -21.88
CA GLU A 358 2.06 -5.84 -22.42
C GLU A 358 0.55 -6.11 -22.55
N ARG A 359 -0.26 -5.53 -21.66
CA ARG A 359 -1.71 -5.77 -21.58
C ARG A 359 -2.57 -4.64 -22.17
N SER A 360 -1.92 -3.56 -22.63
CA SER A 360 -2.58 -2.38 -23.19
C SER A 360 -2.60 -2.35 -24.72
N GLN A 361 -2.09 -3.39 -25.39
CA GLN A 361 -2.08 -3.47 -26.85
C GLN A 361 -3.49 -3.64 -27.42
N VAL A 362 -3.91 -2.71 -28.29
CA VAL A 362 -5.18 -2.81 -29.02
C VAL A 362 -4.95 -3.70 -30.26
N GLU A 363 -5.95 -4.49 -30.67
CA GLU A 363 -5.80 -5.53 -31.72
C GLU A 363 -5.24 -5.02 -33.08
N GLU A 364 -5.22 -3.70 -33.33
CA GLU A 364 -4.58 -3.12 -34.53
C GLU A 364 -3.04 -3.18 -34.51
N ASP A 365 -2.40 -3.36 -33.33
CA ASP A 365 -0.94 -3.37 -33.15
C ASP A 365 -0.30 -4.77 -33.16
N LEU A 366 -1.09 -5.84 -33.28
CA LEU A 366 -0.54 -7.17 -33.48
C LEU A 366 0.03 -7.26 -34.91
N PRO A 367 1.35 -7.51 -35.10
CA PRO A 367 1.89 -7.75 -36.44
C PRO A 367 1.18 -8.95 -37.04
N GLY A 368 0.30 -8.66 -38.01
CA GLY A 368 -0.73 -9.58 -38.48
C GLY A 368 -0.22 -10.99 -38.78
N GLU A 369 -0.82 -11.97 -38.12
CA GLU A 369 -1.01 -13.25 -38.80
C GLU A 369 -2.00 -13.00 -39.93
N ASP A 370 -1.49 -13.03 -41.17
CA ASP A 370 -2.26 -13.00 -42.42
C ASP A 370 -3.46 -13.97 -42.36
N ARG A 371 -4.61 -13.50 -41.83
CA ARG A 371 -5.90 -14.12 -42.09
C ARG A 371 -6.37 -13.65 -43.45
N PHE A 372 -5.92 -14.38 -44.47
CA PHE A 372 -6.56 -14.38 -45.78
C PHE A 372 -8.02 -14.83 -45.63
N ASP A 373 -8.95 -13.89 -45.58
CA ASP A 373 -10.37 -14.18 -45.84
C ASP A 373 -10.59 -14.21 -47.36
N GLU A 374 -10.26 -15.36 -47.96
CA GLU A 374 -10.94 -15.83 -49.18
C GLU A 374 -12.32 -16.36 -48.80
N GLU A 375 -13.30 -15.48 -48.57
CA GLU A 375 -14.73 -15.83 -48.73
C GLU A 375 -15.59 -14.56 -48.69
N ILE A 376 -15.76 -13.91 -49.86
CA ILE A 376 -17.02 -13.32 -50.38
C ILE A 376 -16.75 -12.99 -51.87
N GLU A 377 -16.73 -14.02 -52.70
CA GLU A 377 -17.04 -13.91 -54.13
C GLU A 377 -17.94 -15.08 -54.51
N GLU A 378 -19.19 -15.09 -54.02
CA GLU A 378 -20.31 -15.70 -54.74
C GLU A 378 -21.63 -15.34 -54.06
N ARG A 379 -22.18 -14.17 -54.40
CA ARG A 379 -23.63 -13.93 -54.38
C ARG A 379 -24.00 -12.78 -55.30
N GLY A 380 -24.19 -13.17 -56.56
CA GLY A 380 -25.27 -12.73 -57.45
C GLY A 380 -25.65 -11.27 -57.44
N GLU A 381 -25.23 -10.58 -58.50
CA GLU A 381 -25.88 -9.41 -59.06
C GLU A 381 -27.42 -9.57 -59.04
N ALA A 382 -28.09 -8.69 -58.31
CA ALA A 382 -29.49 -8.35 -58.54
C ALA A 382 -29.68 -6.86 -58.28
N GLU A 383 -29.69 -6.08 -59.37
CA GLU A 383 -30.18 -4.71 -59.42
C GLU A 383 -31.66 -4.68 -58.99
N VAL A 384 -32.02 -3.86 -57.99
CA VAL A 384 -33.40 -3.35 -57.85
C VAL A 384 -33.40 -1.91 -57.32
N ASP A 385 -33.92 -1.07 -58.21
CA ASP A 385 -34.56 0.25 -58.14
C ASP A 385 -34.60 1.08 -56.84
N ASP A 386 -34.39 2.37 -57.08
CA ASP A 386 -34.34 3.52 -56.20
C ASP A 386 -35.70 4.25 -56.25
N GLU A 387 -36.57 4.09 -55.24
CA GLU A 387 -37.73 4.98 -55.02
C GLU A 387 -38.04 5.16 -53.51
N PRO A 388 -38.34 6.40 -53.04
CA PRO A 388 -38.52 6.70 -51.62
C PRO A 388 -39.95 6.41 -51.13
N ALA A 389 -40.08 5.97 -49.88
CA ALA A 389 -41.36 5.70 -49.22
C ALA A 389 -42.04 6.99 -48.71
N GLU A 390 -43.35 7.12 -48.97
CA GLU A 390 -44.25 8.13 -48.39
C GLU A 390 -44.99 7.59 -47.15
N PRO A 391 -45.41 8.44 -46.19
CA PRO A 391 -45.87 8.02 -44.86
C PRO A 391 -47.39 7.76 -44.79
N GLY A 392 -47.82 6.76 -44.00
CA GLY A 392 -49.24 6.48 -43.81
C GLY A 392 -49.60 5.53 -42.66
N GLU A 393 -50.09 6.15 -41.58
CA GLU A 393 -51.17 5.74 -40.66
C GLU A 393 -51.01 4.58 -39.65
N MET A 394 -51.08 4.99 -38.36
CA MET A 394 -51.35 4.23 -37.15
C MET A 394 -52.62 3.36 -37.23
N ASN A 395 -52.59 2.22 -36.54
CA ASN A 395 -53.75 1.75 -35.79
C ASN A 395 -53.31 1.24 -34.41
N VAL A 396 -53.97 1.78 -33.39
CA VAL A 396 -53.91 1.39 -31.98
C VAL A 396 -55.05 0.42 -31.73
N ASP A 397 -54.81 -0.66 -30.99
CA ASP A 397 -55.87 -1.40 -30.29
C ASP A 397 -55.51 -1.44 -28.79
N GLU A 398 -56.35 -0.77 -28.00
CA GLU A 398 -56.47 -0.86 -26.54
C GLU A 398 -57.54 -1.91 -26.17
N GLU A 399 -57.49 -2.36 -24.90
CA GLU A 399 -58.46 -3.13 -24.07
C GLU A 399 -57.89 -4.50 -23.63
N ILE A 400 -57.89 -4.94 -22.37
CA ILE A 400 -58.50 -4.55 -21.07
C ILE A 400 -57.68 -5.33 -20.00
N VAL A 401 -57.04 -4.71 -18.99
CA VAL A 401 -57.41 -4.48 -17.56
C VAL A 401 -58.15 -5.60 -16.78
N ASP A 402 -57.69 -5.78 -15.54
CA ASP A 402 -58.28 -6.35 -14.30
C ASP A 402 -57.61 -7.66 -13.83
N ASP A 403 -56.79 -7.70 -12.77
CA ASP A 403 -56.89 -7.25 -11.35
C ASP A 403 -57.05 -8.48 -10.43
N VAL A 404 -56.71 -8.27 -9.15
CA VAL A 404 -56.84 -9.11 -7.94
C VAL A 404 -55.58 -9.93 -7.61
N THR A 405 -54.62 -9.43 -6.80
CA THR A 405 -54.58 -9.08 -5.35
C THR A 405 -54.64 -10.24 -4.36
N GLU A 406 -53.64 -10.22 -3.47
CA GLU A 406 -53.63 -10.55 -2.02
C GLU A 406 -53.75 -12.01 -1.55
N ASP A 407 -52.73 -12.44 -0.80
CA ASP A 407 -52.76 -12.99 0.58
C ASP A 407 -51.42 -13.72 0.84
N ASP A 408 -50.86 -13.87 2.02
CA ASP A 408 -50.81 -13.16 3.31
C ASP A 408 -49.85 -14.01 4.17
N ALA A 409 -49.11 -13.37 5.07
CA ALA A 409 -48.64 -13.85 6.38
C ALA A 409 -47.79 -15.16 6.57
N GLU A 410 -46.62 -14.93 7.20
CA GLU A 410 -46.14 -15.51 8.48
C GLU A 410 -45.87 -17.03 8.61
N ALA A 411 -44.61 -17.37 8.93
CA ALA A 411 -44.27 -18.53 9.79
C ALA A 411 -42.90 -18.38 10.47
N GLU A 412 -42.94 -18.04 11.75
CA GLU A 412 -41.90 -18.27 12.76
C GLU A 412 -41.71 -19.77 13.06
N SER A 413 -40.47 -20.24 13.25
CA SER A 413 -40.16 -21.32 14.20
C SER A 413 -38.69 -21.38 14.66
N ASP A 414 -38.54 -21.01 15.93
CA ASP A 414 -37.58 -21.35 16.99
C ASP A 414 -36.79 -22.69 16.89
N GLY A 415 -35.56 -22.73 17.44
CA GLY A 415 -34.73 -23.96 17.51
C GLY A 415 -33.29 -23.89 18.04
N SER A 416 -33.08 -23.37 19.26
CA SER A 416 -32.03 -23.69 20.27
C SER A 416 -30.92 -24.74 19.96
N ALA A 417 -29.65 -24.40 20.28
CA ALA A 417 -28.79 -25.21 21.18
C ALA A 417 -27.48 -24.49 21.58
N THR A 418 -27.35 -24.21 22.88
CA THR A 418 -26.12 -23.90 23.64
C THR A 418 -25.37 -25.18 24.03
N THR A 419 -24.04 -25.19 23.98
CA THR A 419 -23.16 -25.84 24.98
C THR A 419 -21.77 -25.21 24.99
N GLU A 420 -21.40 -24.65 26.14
CA GLU A 420 -20.03 -24.33 26.59
C GLU A 420 -19.31 -25.63 27.04
N ASP A 421 -17.99 -25.72 26.78
CA ASP A 421 -16.93 -25.80 27.83
C ASP A 421 -15.55 -26.20 27.23
N ASP A 422 -14.63 -25.23 27.36
CA ASP A 422 -13.23 -25.28 27.83
C ASP A 422 -12.13 -26.20 27.24
N ALA A 423 -11.11 -25.47 26.75
CA ALA A 423 -9.66 -25.53 27.06
C ALA A 423 -8.79 -26.72 26.60
N ASP A 424 -7.78 -26.43 25.78
CA ASP A 424 -6.39 -26.33 26.27
C ASP A 424 -5.47 -25.65 25.24
N ALA A 425 -4.58 -24.80 25.74
CA ALA A 425 -3.62 -24.01 24.98
C ALA A 425 -2.30 -24.76 24.77
N ALA A 426 -1.65 -24.57 23.62
CA ALA A 426 -0.22 -24.81 23.46
C ALA A 426 0.35 -23.90 22.37
N LEU A 427 1.25 -23.02 22.80
CA LEU A 427 2.09 -22.12 22.02
C LEU A 427 3.11 -22.93 21.21
N ALA A 428 3.40 -22.48 19.98
CA ALA A 428 4.63 -22.79 19.28
C ALA A 428 5.03 -21.55 18.46
N GLU A 429 6.11 -20.92 18.88
CA GLU A 429 6.84 -19.88 18.16
C GLU A 429 7.78 -20.52 17.11
N ASP A 430 7.90 -19.79 16.01
CA ASP A 430 9.14 -19.41 15.32
C ASP A 430 9.80 -20.20 14.19
N VAL A 431 10.34 -19.33 13.31
CA VAL A 431 11.49 -19.39 12.40
C VAL A 431 11.25 -19.76 10.93
N ALA A 432 11.35 -18.76 10.06
CA ALA A 432 12.16 -18.82 8.84
C ALA A 432 12.50 -17.41 8.34
N GLY A 433 13.77 -17.00 8.49
CA GLY A 433 14.42 -16.04 7.61
C GLY A 433 15.30 -16.78 6.61
N ASP A 434 15.65 -16.14 5.49
CA ASP A 434 17.01 -16.18 4.95
C ASP A 434 17.22 -15.05 3.92
N GLU A 435 18.46 -14.58 3.87
CA GLU A 435 18.98 -13.58 2.96
C GLU A 435 19.65 -14.22 1.74
N ALA A 436 19.90 -13.42 0.70
CA ALA A 436 20.96 -13.67 -0.28
C ALA A 436 21.37 -12.30 -0.85
N GLY A 437 22.64 -11.92 -1.04
CA GLY A 437 23.93 -12.56 -0.80
C GLY A 437 25.01 -11.80 -1.60
N VAL A 438 26.25 -12.32 -1.53
CA VAL A 438 27.30 -12.25 -2.57
C VAL A 438 28.12 -10.93 -2.58
N ASP A 439 29.46 -10.86 -2.55
CA ASP A 439 30.52 -11.74 -3.06
C ASP A 439 31.89 -11.51 -2.36
N GLU A 440 32.73 -12.55 -2.39
CA GLU A 440 34.09 -12.66 -1.84
C GLU A 440 35.20 -12.02 -2.73
N GLU A 441 36.33 -11.66 -2.11
CA GLU A 441 37.65 -12.18 -2.54
C GLU A 441 38.64 -12.15 -1.35
N SER A 442 39.21 -13.31 -1.02
CA SER A 442 40.32 -13.46 -0.08
C SER A 442 41.50 -14.18 -0.76
N ASP A 443 42.71 -13.88 -0.30
CA ASP A 443 43.94 -14.61 -0.63
C ASP A 443 44.60 -15.08 0.68
N ALA A 444 45.13 -16.30 0.61
CA ALA A 444 45.46 -17.24 1.67
C ALA A 444 46.62 -16.87 2.63
N GLU A 445 46.66 -17.49 3.82
CA GLU A 445 47.57 -18.62 4.15
C GLU A 445 47.70 -18.93 5.66
N ASN A 446 47.61 -20.24 5.96
CA ASN A 446 48.37 -21.04 6.95
C ASN A 446 48.06 -20.99 8.45
N GLY A 447 47.69 -22.17 8.97
CA GLY A 447 48.50 -22.83 10.00
C GLY A 447 47.75 -23.61 11.09
N GLU A 448 47.61 -24.93 10.91
CA GLU A 448 47.25 -25.88 11.97
C GLU A 448 48.27 -25.88 13.14
N THR A 449 47.80 -25.96 14.39
CA THR A 449 48.38 -26.86 15.43
C THR A 449 47.38 -27.19 16.55
N ASP A 450 46.89 -28.43 16.51
CA ASP A 450 46.78 -29.45 17.57
C ASP A 450 46.84 -29.03 19.07
N GLY A 451 45.73 -29.27 19.77
CA GLY A 451 45.73 -30.22 20.89
C GLY A 451 45.78 -29.66 22.31
N GLY A 452 44.61 -29.63 22.97
CA GLY A 452 44.52 -29.53 24.43
C GLY A 452 43.07 -29.53 24.92
N GLU A 453 42.54 -30.71 25.29
CA GLU A 453 41.36 -30.82 26.16
C GLU A 453 41.58 -30.00 27.45
N LEU A 454 40.99 -28.81 27.47
CA LEU A 454 40.62 -28.09 28.68
C LEU A 454 39.11 -28.22 28.77
N ALA A 455 38.68 -28.95 29.80
CA ALA A 455 37.28 -29.27 30.03
C ALA A 455 36.49 -27.99 30.34
N GLY A 456 35.85 -27.44 29.31
CA GLY A 456 34.83 -26.41 29.39
C GLY A 456 33.61 -26.85 28.57
N THR A 457 32.43 -26.40 28.96
CA THR A 457 31.18 -26.68 28.22
C THR A 457 31.27 -26.12 26.80
N ASP A 458 30.81 -26.89 25.82
CA ASP A 458 30.83 -26.49 24.40
C ASP A 458 29.91 -25.29 24.17
N LEU A 459 30.39 -24.31 23.41
CA LEU A 459 29.67 -23.07 23.08
C LEU A 459 28.32 -23.34 22.41
N GLN A 460 28.22 -24.44 21.66
CA GLN A 460 26.99 -24.85 20.97
C GLN A 460 25.89 -25.36 21.92
N GLU A 461 26.12 -25.41 23.24
CA GLU A 461 25.06 -25.66 24.22
C GLU A 461 24.21 -24.41 24.50
N LEU A 462 24.68 -23.21 24.14
CA LEU A 462 23.90 -21.97 24.25
C LEU A 462 23.03 -21.76 23.02
N ASP A 463 21.82 -21.24 23.24
CA ASP A 463 20.85 -21.11 22.16
C ASP A 463 21.27 -20.03 21.15
N GLY A 464 21.13 -20.36 19.87
CA GLY A 464 21.57 -19.51 18.75
C GLY A 464 23.06 -19.63 18.38
N ILE A 465 23.92 -20.30 19.16
CA ILE A 465 25.32 -20.53 18.77
C ILE A 465 25.43 -21.80 17.91
N GLY A 466 25.26 -21.65 16.60
CA GLY A 466 25.51 -22.71 15.62
C GLY A 466 27.01 -22.99 15.39
N PRO A 467 27.37 -24.05 14.63
CA PRO A 467 28.77 -24.42 14.41
C PRO A 467 29.60 -23.32 13.76
N THR A 468 29.02 -22.53 12.85
CA THR A 468 29.68 -21.40 12.19
C THR A 468 30.09 -20.32 13.20
N TYR A 469 29.16 -19.87 14.05
CA TYR A 469 29.46 -18.87 15.08
C TYR A 469 30.36 -19.42 16.18
N ALA A 470 30.25 -20.70 16.51
CA ALA A 470 31.17 -21.35 17.45
C ALA A 470 32.61 -21.36 16.93
N ASP A 471 32.83 -21.59 15.64
CA ASP A 471 34.16 -21.52 15.04
C ASP A 471 34.69 -20.08 14.99
N GLU A 472 33.85 -19.11 14.68
CA GLU A 472 34.21 -17.69 14.66
C GLU A 472 34.59 -17.16 16.06
N LEU A 473 33.84 -17.55 17.10
CA LEU A 473 34.18 -17.24 18.50
C LEU A 473 35.49 -17.91 18.94
N ARG A 474 35.76 -19.15 18.51
CA ARG A 474 37.04 -19.84 18.77
C ARG A 474 38.20 -19.14 18.09
N GLU A 475 38.00 -18.65 16.86
CA GLU A 475 39.00 -17.85 16.15
C GLU A 475 39.29 -16.51 16.87
N ALA A 476 38.28 -15.93 17.52
CA ALA A 476 38.43 -14.79 18.43
C ALA A 476 39.04 -15.14 19.81
N GLY A 477 39.36 -16.42 20.04
CA GLY A 477 40.03 -16.91 21.24
C GLY A 477 39.08 -17.24 22.41
N ILE A 478 37.80 -17.47 22.12
CA ILE A 478 36.80 -17.94 23.07
C ILE A 478 36.45 -19.39 22.74
N ASP A 479 36.96 -20.34 23.51
CA ASP A 479 36.85 -21.77 23.20
C ASP A 479 35.73 -22.48 23.98
N SER A 480 35.15 -21.83 24.99
CA SER A 480 34.16 -22.43 25.89
C SER A 480 33.15 -21.44 26.46
N VAL A 481 32.01 -21.95 26.94
CA VAL A 481 30.95 -21.15 27.59
C VAL A 481 31.49 -20.34 28.78
N GLU A 482 32.41 -20.91 29.55
CA GLU A 482 32.99 -20.23 30.72
C GLU A 482 33.83 -19.00 30.31
N GLU A 483 34.57 -19.10 29.21
CA GLU A 483 35.35 -17.99 28.68
C GLU A 483 34.45 -16.92 28.07
N LEU A 484 33.38 -17.33 27.39
CA LEU A 484 32.39 -16.39 26.85
C LEU A 484 31.71 -15.60 27.97
N ALA A 485 31.36 -16.26 29.08
CA ALA A 485 30.73 -15.61 30.24
C ALA A 485 31.58 -14.47 30.85
N ASP A 486 32.91 -14.54 30.73
CA ASP A 486 33.84 -13.54 31.25
C ASP A 486 34.37 -12.58 30.18
N ALA A 487 33.91 -12.72 28.94
CA ALA A 487 34.45 -11.96 27.81
C ALA A 487 33.88 -10.53 27.73
N ASP A 488 34.67 -9.63 27.15
CA ASP A 488 34.25 -8.27 26.86
C ASP A 488 33.60 -8.24 25.48
N VAL A 489 32.31 -7.93 25.45
CA VAL A 489 31.49 -8.01 24.22
C VAL A 489 31.99 -7.05 23.14
N VAL A 490 32.47 -5.86 23.52
CA VAL A 490 32.99 -4.89 22.55
C VAL A 490 34.28 -5.42 21.92
N ALA A 491 35.15 -6.04 22.72
CA ALA A 491 36.38 -6.63 22.21
C ALA A 491 36.12 -7.80 21.26
N ILE A 492 35.11 -8.64 21.52
CA ILE A 492 34.75 -9.75 20.61
C ILE A 492 34.14 -9.21 19.33
N ALA A 493 33.23 -8.23 19.42
CA ALA A 493 32.58 -7.61 18.27
C ALA A 493 33.57 -6.88 17.34
N GLU A 494 34.71 -6.39 17.86
CA GLU A 494 35.77 -5.83 17.02
C GLU A 494 36.56 -6.90 16.24
N SER A 495 36.51 -8.15 16.70
CA SER A 495 37.27 -9.27 16.12
C SER A 495 36.41 -10.33 15.40
N THR A 496 35.10 -10.17 15.41
CA THR A 496 34.12 -11.06 14.78
C THR A 496 33.08 -10.22 14.05
N ASP A 497 32.43 -10.79 13.04
CA ASP A 497 31.34 -10.13 12.31
C ASP A 497 29.98 -10.35 13.00
N VAL A 498 29.98 -10.85 14.24
CA VAL A 498 28.77 -11.06 15.03
C VAL A 498 28.25 -9.73 15.59
N PRO A 499 26.96 -9.38 15.36
CA PRO A 499 26.37 -8.16 15.90
C PRO A 499 26.45 -8.10 17.43
N VAL A 500 26.80 -6.91 17.96
CA VAL A 500 27.01 -6.67 19.40
C VAL A 500 25.85 -7.18 20.25
N GLY A 501 24.60 -6.90 19.88
CA GLY A 501 23.42 -7.31 20.65
C GLY A 501 23.31 -8.85 20.79
N ARG A 502 23.68 -9.59 19.74
CA ARG A 502 23.69 -11.06 19.78
C ARG A 502 24.82 -11.60 20.66
N LEU A 503 25.97 -10.93 20.68
CA LEU A 503 27.07 -11.27 21.60
C LEU A 503 26.70 -10.98 23.06
N GLU A 504 26.00 -9.87 23.35
CA GLU A 504 25.51 -9.57 24.70
C GLU A 504 24.55 -10.66 25.18
N ASP A 505 23.59 -11.06 24.34
CA ASP A 505 22.65 -12.14 24.64
C ASP A 505 23.37 -13.46 24.96
N TRP A 506 24.40 -13.82 24.18
CA TRP A 506 25.17 -15.05 24.42
C TRP A 506 26.06 -14.98 25.66
N VAL A 507 26.65 -13.82 25.97
CA VAL A 507 27.42 -13.62 27.21
C VAL A 507 26.49 -13.72 28.42
N ASP A 508 25.29 -13.14 28.36
CA ASP A 508 24.31 -13.23 29.44
C ASP A 508 23.81 -14.67 29.64
N GLN A 509 23.54 -15.40 28.56
CA GLN A 509 23.22 -16.83 28.62
C GLN A 509 24.36 -17.65 29.22
N ALA A 510 25.61 -17.36 28.82
CA ALA A 510 26.79 -18.03 29.34
C ALA A 510 26.99 -17.77 30.86
N GLN A 511 26.76 -16.54 31.31
CA GLN A 511 26.81 -16.19 32.73
C GLN A 511 25.71 -16.88 33.54
N ALA A 512 24.48 -16.94 33.00
CA ALA A 512 23.38 -17.65 33.63
C ALA A 512 23.67 -19.15 33.74
N TYR A 513 24.21 -19.77 32.67
CA TYR A 513 24.61 -21.18 32.67
C TYR A 513 25.68 -21.48 33.74
N ARG A 514 26.64 -20.56 33.93
CA ARG A 514 27.69 -20.65 34.96
C ARG A 514 27.14 -20.51 36.38
N ASP A 515 26.09 -19.72 36.59
CA ASP A 515 25.50 -19.52 37.92
C ASP A 515 24.59 -20.70 38.34
N GLU A 516 24.10 -21.49 37.38
CA GLU A 516 23.22 -22.65 37.59
C GLU A 516 23.94 -24.01 37.72
N ASN A 517 25.22 -24.09 37.33
CA ASN A 517 26.05 -25.31 37.35
C ASN A 517 27.35 -25.12 38.16
#